data_AF-A0A2S4PHX5-F1
#
_entry.id   AF-A0A2S4PHX5-F1
#
_cell.length_a   1.000
_cell.length_b   1.000
_cell.length_c   1.000
_cell.angle_alpha   90.00
_cell.angle_beta   90.00
_cell.angle_gamma   90.00
#
_symmetry.space_group_name_H-M   'P 1'
#
loop_
_entity.id
_entity.type
_entity.pdbx_description
1 polymer ?
#
loop_
_entity_poly.entity_id
_entity_poly.type
_entity_poly.pdbx_seq_one_letter_code
_entity_poly.pdbx_strand_id
1 'polypeptide(L)'
;MQYGGANDDFGLCLKIFYDQCRKVGIMPHSISDAFSVMLKGKAREFYYDRIIGRYYNFQEMIAQLQQHFETDERRQHMLHIWNTLTLSTVVEENPDESLAECFEILLEKMQKTQRALDIEYQSDKMIKNNMVNACREVKECSYACFKTSSTLESFCADIRASIGTSTRIASKQKSSYISHDMQTPIFYTDRREHDHDENNDINDEELEIEVQIADMIFDEDHQESQ
;
A
#
# COMPACT_ATOMS: atom_id res chain seq x y z
N MET A 1 -14.55 12.46 -19.63
CA MET A 1 -14.15 11.04 -19.53
C MET A 1 -15.12 10.23 -20.38
N GLN A 2 -14.64 9.22 -21.11
CA GLN A 2 -15.45 8.37 -21.98
C GLN A 2 -15.10 6.91 -21.71
N TYR A 3 -16.09 6.04 -21.81
CA TYR A 3 -16.01 4.62 -21.54
C TYR A 3 -15.62 3.82 -22.79
N GLY A 4 -14.54 3.06 -22.72
CA GLY A 4 -14.05 2.19 -23.79
C GLY A 4 -13.96 0.70 -23.43
N GLY A 5 -14.39 0.31 -22.22
CA GLY A 5 -14.35 -1.07 -21.74
C GLY A 5 -13.31 -1.27 -20.63
N ALA A 6 -12.43 -2.26 -20.81
CA ALA A 6 -11.55 -2.86 -19.79
C ALA A 6 -10.75 -1.89 -18.90
N ASN A 7 -10.40 -0.71 -19.40
CA ASN A 7 -9.55 0.25 -18.71
C ASN A 7 -10.31 1.44 -18.11
N ASP A 8 -11.63 1.52 -18.32
CA ASP A 8 -12.45 2.62 -17.85
C ASP A 8 -13.47 2.12 -16.80
N ASP A 9 -13.81 3.01 -15.88
CA ASP A 9 -14.88 2.80 -14.91
C ASP A 9 -16.22 3.18 -15.55
N PHE A 10 -17.05 2.19 -15.82
CA PHE A 10 -18.39 2.39 -16.40
C PHE A 10 -19.26 3.28 -15.53
N GLY A 11 -19.26 3.06 -14.20
CA GLY A 11 -20.08 3.80 -13.25
C GLY A 11 -19.69 5.28 -13.16
N LEU A 12 -18.39 5.58 -13.11
CA LEU A 12 -17.89 6.96 -13.14
C LEU A 12 -18.20 7.64 -14.47
N CYS A 13 -17.98 6.94 -15.60
CA CYS A 13 -18.32 7.47 -16.92
C CYS A 13 -19.82 7.79 -17.03
N LEU A 14 -20.68 6.91 -16.50
CA LEU A 14 -22.12 7.08 -16.50
C LEU A 14 -22.57 8.26 -15.62
N LYS A 15 -21.98 8.42 -14.43
CA LYS A 15 -22.22 9.59 -13.57
C LYS A 15 -21.82 10.90 -14.28
N ILE A 16 -20.65 10.92 -14.92
CA ILE A 16 -20.18 12.09 -15.69
C ILE A 16 -21.10 12.38 -16.86
N PHE A 17 -21.56 11.35 -17.58
CA PHE A 17 -22.50 11.49 -18.69
C PHE A 17 -23.83 12.10 -18.24
N TYR A 18 -24.42 11.64 -17.14
CA TYR A 18 -25.64 12.23 -16.60
C TYR A 18 -25.46 13.71 -16.20
N ASP A 19 -24.35 14.04 -15.55
CA ASP A 19 -24.03 15.44 -15.20
C ASP A 19 -23.88 16.31 -16.45
N GLN A 20 -23.23 15.80 -17.51
CA GLN A 20 -23.09 16.47 -18.79
C GLN A 20 -24.46 16.70 -19.44
N CYS A 21 -25.30 15.67 -19.54
CA CYS A 21 -26.66 15.76 -20.07
C CYS A 21 -27.48 16.83 -19.32
N ARG A 22 -27.40 16.85 -17.99
CA ARG A 22 -28.06 17.88 -17.16
C ARG A 22 -27.58 19.28 -17.49
N LYS A 23 -26.25 19.47 -17.61
CA LYS A 23 -25.64 20.79 -17.90
C LYS A 23 -26.04 21.37 -19.25
N VAL A 24 -26.25 20.51 -20.25
CA VAL A 24 -26.67 20.94 -21.60
C VAL A 24 -28.20 20.96 -21.78
N GLY A 25 -28.97 20.61 -20.75
CA GLY A 25 -30.43 20.63 -20.79
C GLY A 25 -31.08 19.47 -21.54
N ILE A 26 -30.39 18.32 -21.67
CA ILE A 26 -30.99 17.10 -22.24
C ILE A 26 -32.06 16.59 -21.28
N MET A 27 -33.27 16.41 -21.81
CA MET A 27 -34.40 15.88 -21.05
C MET A 27 -34.21 14.38 -20.75
N PRO A 28 -34.68 13.87 -19.59
CA PRO A 28 -34.48 12.47 -19.20
C PRO A 28 -34.92 11.43 -20.25
N HIS A 29 -35.99 11.72 -20.99
CA HIS A 29 -36.52 10.84 -22.04
C HIS A 29 -35.68 10.82 -23.32
N SER A 30 -34.77 11.77 -23.52
CA SER A 30 -33.88 11.88 -24.69
C SER A 30 -32.42 11.49 -24.38
N ILE A 31 -32.14 11.02 -23.17
CA ILE A 31 -30.79 10.64 -22.75
C ILE A 31 -30.24 9.49 -23.60
N SER A 32 -31.09 8.57 -24.06
CA SER A 32 -30.71 7.46 -24.94
C SER A 32 -30.07 7.94 -26.24
N ASP A 33 -30.53 9.05 -26.80
CA ASP A 33 -30.04 9.58 -28.08
C ASP A 33 -28.61 10.09 -27.95
N ALA A 34 -28.26 10.60 -26.76
CA ALA A 34 -26.93 11.09 -26.44
C ALA A 34 -25.99 9.99 -25.91
N PHE A 35 -26.45 8.74 -25.74
CA PHE A 35 -25.68 7.71 -25.03
C PHE A 35 -24.31 7.42 -25.69
N SER A 36 -24.25 7.47 -27.02
CA SER A 36 -23.02 7.29 -27.79
C SER A 36 -21.89 8.26 -27.43
N VAL A 37 -22.21 9.44 -26.88
CA VAL A 37 -21.24 10.48 -26.47
C VAL A 37 -20.39 10.01 -25.30
N MET A 38 -20.95 9.19 -24.41
CA MET A 38 -20.23 8.60 -23.28
C MET A 38 -19.20 7.55 -23.72
N LEU A 39 -19.34 6.97 -24.91
CA LEU A 39 -18.58 5.80 -25.34
C LEU A 39 -17.37 6.20 -26.20
N LYS A 40 -16.30 5.40 -26.17
CA LYS A 40 -15.12 5.50 -27.05
C LYS A 40 -14.63 4.10 -27.45
N GLY A 41 -13.77 4.02 -28.48
CA GLY A 41 -13.14 2.78 -28.91
C GLY A 41 -14.12 1.62 -29.10
N LYS A 42 -13.75 0.43 -28.62
CA LYS A 42 -14.54 -0.81 -28.76
C LYS A 42 -15.95 -0.73 -28.19
N ALA A 43 -16.14 0.02 -27.10
CA ALA A 43 -17.47 0.20 -26.52
C ALA A 43 -18.40 1.00 -27.45
N ARG A 44 -17.86 2.00 -28.15
CA ARG A 44 -18.61 2.77 -29.15
C ARG A 44 -18.92 1.93 -30.38
N GLU A 45 -17.95 1.15 -30.87
CA GLU A 45 -18.14 0.21 -31.98
C GLU A 45 -19.26 -0.79 -31.66
N PHE A 46 -19.18 -1.45 -30.51
CA PHE A 46 -20.21 -2.39 -30.05
C PHE A 46 -21.61 -1.76 -29.95
N TYR A 47 -21.69 -0.52 -29.47
CA TYR A 47 -22.95 0.22 -29.41
C TYR A 47 -23.59 0.38 -30.79
N TYR A 48 -22.83 0.80 -31.80
CA TYR A 48 -23.36 0.98 -33.15
C TYR A 48 -23.63 -0.34 -33.88
N ASP A 49 -22.91 -1.40 -33.54
CA ASP A 49 -23.09 -2.71 -34.18
C ASP A 49 -24.24 -3.53 -33.58
N ARG A 50 -24.45 -3.43 -32.26
CA ARG A 50 -25.26 -4.40 -31.50
C ARG A 50 -26.40 -3.78 -30.71
N ILE A 51 -26.37 -2.48 -30.41
CA ILE A 51 -27.35 -1.83 -29.53
C ILE A 51 -28.27 -0.89 -30.30
N ILE A 52 -27.72 0.02 -31.12
CA ILE A 52 -28.53 1.02 -31.82
C ILE A 52 -29.55 0.34 -32.77
N GLY A 53 -30.75 0.91 -32.85
CA GLY A 53 -31.82 0.42 -33.73
C GLY A 53 -32.56 -0.82 -33.24
N ARG A 54 -32.24 -1.37 -32.06
CA ARG A 54 -32.88 -2.58 -31.52
C ARG A 54 -34.05 -2.34 -30.55
N TYR A 55 -34.70 -1.17 -30.62
CA TYR A 55 -35.83 -0.79 -29.75
C TYR A 55 -35.56 -0.93 -28.24
N TYR A 56 -34.29 -0.89 -27.83
CA TYR A 56 -33.91 -0.91 -26.42
C TYR A 56 -34.26 0.42 -25.77
N ASN A 57 -34.81 0.36 -24.55
CA ASN A 57 -34.84 1.53 -23.68
C ASN A 57 -33.45 1.77 -23.08
N PHE A 58 -33.25 2.94 -22.49
CA PHE A 58 -31.92 3.35 -22.00
C PHE A 58 -31.30 2.37 -20.98
N GLN A 59 -32.10 1.77 -20.09
CA GLN A 59 -31.61 0.80 -19.10
C GLN A 59 -31.17 -0.51 -19.76
N GLU A 60 -31.91 -0.96 -20.78
CA GLU A 60 -31.52 -2.13 -21.57
C GLU A 60 -30.22 -1.90 -22.34
N MET A 61 -30.02 -0.69 -22.89
CA MET A 61 -28.76 -0.32 -23.56
C MET A 61 -27.57 -0.38 -22.59
N ILE A 62 -27.75 0.13 -21.37
CA ILE A 62 -26.75 0.03 -20.29
C ILE A 62 -26.46 -1.43 -19.97
N ALA A 63 -27.50 -2.25 -19.76
CA ALA A 63 -27.36 -3.66 -19.43
C ALA A 63 -26.61 -4.44 -20.52
N GLN A 64 -26.87 -4.18 -21.80
CA GLN A 64 -26.15 -4.81 -22.92
C GLN A 64 -24.66 -4.45 -22.94
N LEU A 65 -24.30 -3.19 -22.65
CA LEU A 65 -22.91 -2.76 -22.53
C LEU A 65 -22.22 -3.42 -21.34
N GLN A 66 -22.86 -3.42 -20.18
CA GLN A 66 -22.31 -4.06 -18.97
C GLN A 66 -22.14 -5.56 -19.16
N GLN A 67 -23.12 -6.25 -19.75
CA GLN A 67 -23.00 -7.68 -20.03
C GLN A 67 -21.83 -8.00 -20.96
N HIS A 68 -21.49 -7.11 -21.89
CA HIS A 68 -20.39 -7.35 -22.82
C HIS A 68 -19.00 -7.01 -22.24
N PHE A 69 -18.89 -5.93 -21.45
CA PHE A 69 -17.60 -5.38 -21.02
C PHE A 69 -17.30 -5.53 -19.50
N GLU A 70 -18.33 -5.75 -18.68
CA GLU A 70 -18.24 -5.94 -17.22
C GLU A 70 -18.57 -7.40 -16.86
N THR A 71 -17.88 -8.34 -17.51
CA THR A 71 -18.10 -9.78 -17.34
C THR A 71 -17.64 -10.27 -15.97
N ASP A 72 -18.09 -11.47 -15.58
CA ASP A 72 -17.70 -12.09 -14.32
C ASP A 72 -16.19 -12.37 -14.27
N GLU A 73 -15.58 -12.76 -15.38
CA GLU A 73 -14.13 -12.98 -15.49
C GLU A 73 -13.37 -11.68 -15.23
N ARG A 74 -13.87 -10.55 -15.74
CA ARG A 74 -13.27 -9.24 -15.45
C ARG A 74 -13.36 -8.90 -13.97
N ARG A 75 -14.53 -9.13 -13.35
CA ARG A 75 -14.72 -8.87 -11.91
C ARG A 75 -13.76 -9.72 -11.07
N GLN A 76 -13.63 -11.00 -11.40
CA GLN A 76 -12.68 -11.91 -10.75
C GLN A 76 -11.23 -11.46 -10.96
N HIS A 77 -10.87 -11.01 -12.17
CA HIS A 77 -9.54 -10.49 -12.45
C HIS A 77 -9.24 -9.21 -11.65
N MET A 78 -10.18 -8.27 -11.55
CA MET A 78 -10.03 -7.07 -10.72
C MET A 78 -9.89 -7.44 -9.23
N LEU A 79 -10.66 -8.42 -8.75
CA LEU A 79 -10.54 -8.90 -7.37
C LEU A 79 -9.20 -9.60 -7.13
N HIS A 80 -8.67 -10.30 -8.11
CA HIS A 80 -7.32 -10.86 -8.04
C HIS A 80 -6.28 -9.76 -7.90
N ILE A 81 -6.28 -8.76 -8.80
CA ILE A 81 -5.37 -7.60 -8.72
C ILE A 81 -5.50 -6.91 -7.36
N TRP A 82 -6.73 -6.71 -6.87
CA TRP A 82 -6.97 -6.11 -5.56
C TRP A 82 -6.24 -6.86 -4.43
N ASN A 83 -6.22 -8.19 -4.47
CA ASN A 83 -5.63 -8.99 -3.41
C ASN A 83 -4.12 -9.21 -3.57
N THR A 84 -3.57 -9.08 -4.78
CA THR A 84 -2.17 -9.44 -5.07
C THR A 84 -1.27 -8.25 -5.40
N LEU A 85 -1.83 -7.08 -5.72
CA LEU A 85 -1.04 -5.90 -6.06
C LEU A 85 -0.32 -5.36 -4.83
N THR A 86 1.01 -5.42 -4.84
CA THR A 86 1.87 -4.90 -3.77
C THR A 86 2.86 -3.85 -4.28
N LEU A 87 3.42 -3.05 -3.38
CA LEU A 87 4.47 -2.10 -3.74
C LEU A 87 5.70 -2.82 -4.31
N SER A 88 6.05 -3.99 -3.78
CA SER A 88 7.14 -4.83 -4.29
C SER A 88 6.92 -5.21 -5.75
N THR A 89 5.72 -5.69 -6.10
CA THR A 89 5.40 -6.04 -7.50
C THR A 89 5.46 -4.83 -8.43
N VAL A 90 5.05 -3.64 -7.96
CA VAL A 90 5.14 -2.42 -8.77
C VAL A 90 6.59 -1.99 -8.99
N VAL A 91 7.45 -2.12 -7.98
CA VAL A 91 8.89 -1.84 -8.12
C VAL A 91 9.56 -2.81 -9.11
N GLU A 92 9.20 -4.09 -9.06
CA GLU A 92 9.69 -5.10 -10.02
C GLU A 92 9.25 -4.80 -11.46
N GLU A 93 8.02 -4.34 -11.65
CA GLU A 93 7.47 -3.95 -12.96
C GLU A 93 8.04 -2.63 -13.49
N ASN A 94 8.60 -1.77 -12.63
CA ASN A 94 9.04 -0.41 -12.97
C ASN A 94 10.47 -0.14 -12.45
N PRO A 95 11.50 -0.84 -12.96
CA PRO A 95 12.86 -0.76 -12.42
C PRO A 95 13.54 0.60 -12.59
N ASP A 96 13.08 1.41 -13.54
CA ASP A 96 13.62 2.74 -13.82
C ASP A 96 13.01 3.85 -12.95
N GLU A 97 11.92 3.55 -12.23
CA GLU A 97 11.19 4.49 -11.40
C GLU A 97 11.73 4.46 -9.95
N SER A 98 11.69 5.61 -9.28
CA SER A 98 12.00 5.65 -7.85
C SER A 98 10.91 4.94 -7.02
N LEU A 99 11.26 4.56 -5.78
CA LEU A 99 10.28 3.97 -4.85
C LEU A 99 9.08 4.90 -4.60
N ALA A 100 9.29 6.22 -4.66
CA ALA A 100 8.22 7.20 -4.50
C ALA A 100 7.28 7.22 -5.71
N GLU A 101 7.83 7.17 -6.93
CA GLU A 101 7.03 7.05 -8.17
C GLU A 101 6.26 5.73 -8.21
N CYS A 102 6.92 4.62 -7.86
CA CYS A 102 6.26 3.31 -7.71
C CYS A 102 5.09 3.34 -6.72
N PHE A 103 5.22 4.09 -5.62
CA PHE A 103 4.11 4.25 -4.67
C PHE A 103 2.92 5.01 -5.28
N GLU A 104 3.16 6.07 -6.06
CA GLU A 104 2.06 6.77 -6.74
C GLU A 104 1.39 5.89 -7.81
N ILE A 105 2.18 5.09 -8.53
CA ILE A 105 1.65 4.10 -9.48
C ILE A 105 0.78 3.07 -8.76
N LEU A 106 1.24 2.54 -7.63
CA LEU A 106 0.47 1.62 -6.79
C LEU A 106 -0.85 2.25 -6.35
N LEU A 107 -0.82 3.47 -5.82
CA LEU A 107 -2.01 4.19 -5.36
C LEU A 107 -3.02 4.39 -6.49
N GLU A 108 -2.56 4.82 -7.67
CA GLU A 108 -3.41 5.01 -8.83
C GLU A 108 -4.03 3.69 -9.32
N LYS A 109 -3.21 2.62 -9.44
CA LYS A 109 -3.68 1.29 -9.81
C LYS A 109 -4.71 0.78 -8.80
N MET A 110 -4.44 0.87 -7.50
CA MET A 110 -5.34 0.41 -6.45
C MET A 110 -6.68 1.17 -6.46
N GLN A 111 -6.66 2.49 -6.63
CA GLN A 111 -7.88 3.30 -6.76
C GLN A 111 -8.68 2.96 -8.02
N LYS A 112 -8.02 2.69 -9.15
CA LYS A 112 -8.68 2.21 -10.38
C LYS A 112 -9.33 0.85 -10.17
N THR A 113 -8.61 -0.09 -9.57
CA THR A 113 -9.12 -1.42 -9.26
C THR A 113 -10.31 -1.34 -8.31
N GLN A 114 -10.25 -0.54 -7.25
CA GLN A 114 -11.34 -0.35 -6.30
C GLN A 114 -12.65 0.04 -6.99
N ARG A 115 -12.57 0.99 -7.93
CA ARG A 115 -13.72 1.50 -8.68
C ARG A 115 -14.38 0.45 -9.56
N ALA A 116 -13.61 -0.55 -10.01
CA ALA A 116 -14.10 -1.65 -10.82
C ALA A 116 -14.68 -2.81 -9.99
N LEU A 117 -14.59 -2.75 -8.65
CA LEU A 117 -15.16 -3.73 -7.74
C LEU A 117 -16.57 -3.32 -7.28
N ASP A 118 -17.27 -4.27 -6.67
CA ASP A 118 -18.60 -4.06 -6.10
C ASP A 118 -18.57 -2.99 -4.99
N ILE A 119 -19.74 -2.38 -4.73
CA ILE A 119 -19.89 -1.23 -3.83
C ILE A 119 -19.32 -1.46 -2.42
N GLU A 120 -19.29 -2.71 -1.97
CA GLU A 120 -18.76 -3.16 -0.68
C GLU A 120 -17.25 -2.87 -0.52
N TYR A 121 -16.51 -2.87 -1.64
CA TYR A 121 -15.09 -2.57 -1.68
C TYR A 121 -14.80 -1.06 -1.81
N GLN A 122 -15.78 -0.25 -2.17
CA GLN A 122 -15.60 1.16 -2.55
C GLN A 122 -15.53 2.13 -1.35
N SER A 123 -15.34 1.63 -0.13
CA SER A 123 -15.15 2.50 1.04
C SER A 123 -13.69 2.89 1.25
N ASP A 124 -13.46 4.08 1.80
CA ASP A 124 -12.11 4.56 2.15
C ASP A 124 -11.39 3.62 3.12
N LYS A 125 -12.15 2.96 4.00
CA LYS A 125 -11.63 1.95 4.92
C LYS A 125 -11.03 0.76 4.17
N MET A 126 -11.70 0.27 3.15
CA MET A 126 -11.24 -0.91 2.38
C MET A 126 -9.96 -0.61 1.62
N ILE A 127 -9.90 0.51 0.89
CA ILE A 127 -8.67 0.89 0.18
C ILE A 127 -7.53 1.20 1.13
N LYS A 128 -7.77 1.87 2.26
CA LYS A 128 -6.73 2.10 3.25
C LYS A 128 -6.15 0.78 3.78
N ASN A 129 -7.02 -0.14 4.19
CA ASN A 129 -6.59 -1.44 4.71
C ASN A 129 -5.79 -2.23 3.65
N ASN A 130 -6.23 -2.17 2.39
CA ASN A 130 -5.51 -2.84 1.32
C ASN A 130 -4.16 -2.17 1.05
N MET A 131 -4.10 -0.84 0.98
CA MET A 131 -2.84 -0.10 0.84
C MET A 131 -1.84 -0.41 1.97
N VAL A 132 -2.30 -0.60 3.21
CA VAL A 132 -1.45 -1.06 4.32
C VAL A 132 -0.88 -2.45 4.04
N ASN A 133 -1.68 -3.39 3.55
CA ASN A 133 -1.21 -4.74 3.21
C ASN A 133 -0.23 -4.70 2.02
N ALA A 134 -0.55 -3.94 0.97
CA ALA A 134 0.25 -3.79 -0.23
C ALA A 134 1.64 -3.19 0.04
N CYS A 135 1.79 -2.34 1.07
CA CYS A 135 3.06 -1.70 1.41
C CYS A 135 3.85 -2.44 2.50
N ARG A 136 3.29 -3.50 3.12
CA ARG A 136 3.84 -4.09 4.36
C ARG A 136 5.21 -4.74 4.19
N GLU A 137 5.51 -5.27 3.00
CA GLU A 137 6.75 -5.99 2.71
C GLU A 137 7.93 -5.07 2.38
N VAL A 138 7.68 -3.77 2.23
CA VAL A 138 8.73 -2.79 1.92
C VAL A 138 9.24 -2.16 3.21
N LYS A 139 10.53 -2.38 3.51
CA LYS A 139 11.15 -1.94 4.77
C LYS A 139 11.01 -0.43 5.01
N GLU A 140 11.08 0.38 3.95
CA GLU A 140 10.92 1.83 4.01
C GLU A 140 9.51 2.25 4.44
N CYS A 141 8.51 1.39 4.23
CA CYS A 141 7.11 1.61 4.55
C CYS A 141 6.71 1.03 5.91
N SER A 142 7.55 0.18 6.52
CA SER A 142 7.24 -0.60 7.72
C SER A 142 6.64 0.26 8.85
N TYR A 143 7.32 1.36 9.22
CA TYR A 143 6.83 2.24 10.28
C TYR A 143 5.43 2.82 9.99
N ALA A 144 5.22 3.33 8.78
CA ALA A 144 3.92 3.88 8.38
C ALA A 144 2.82 2.81 8.33
N CYS A 145 3.15 1.55 8.03
CA CYS A 145 2.20 0.44 8.04
C CYS A 145 1.77 0.02 9.44
N PHE A 146 2.60 0.23 10.46
CA PHE A 146 2.24 -0.02 11.87
C PHE A 146 1.49 1.15 12.51
N LYS A 147 1.67 2.36 11.97
CA LYS A 147 0.99 3.54 12.48
C LYS A 147 -0.52 3.47 12.21
N THR A 148 -1.31 3.79 13.22
CA THR A 148 -2.76 3.86 13.12
C THR A 148 -3.21 5.17 12.48
N SER A 149 -3.25 5.21 11.15
CA SER A 149 -3.77 6.38 10.42
C SER A 149 -5.30 6.30 10.28
N SER A 150 -5.99 7.40 10.57
CA SER A 150 -7.46 7.45 10.52
C SER A 150 -7.99 7.39 9.08
N THR A 151 -7.35 8.10 8.15
CA THR A 151 -7.74 8.22 6.73
C THR A 151 -6.72 7.64 5.78
N LEU A 152 -7.13 7.42 4.52
CA LEU A 152 -6.24 7.00 3.43
C LEU A 152 -5.17 8.07 3.16
N GLU A 153 -5.55 9.34 3.13
CA GLU A 153 -4.64 10.46 2.83
C GLU A 153 -3.56 10.58 3.89
N SER A 154 -3.93 10.40 5.16
CA SER A 154 -2.98 10.43 6.28
C SER A 154 -1.98 9.27 6.15
N PHE A 155 -2.45 8.07 5.82
CA PHE A 155 -1.59 6.92 5.56
C PHE A 155 -0.65 7.17 4.37
N CYS A 156 -1.16 7.68 3.24
CA CYS A 156 -0.33 7.98 2.08
C CYS A 156 0.72 9.06 2.38
N ALA A 157 0.38 10.08 3.16
CA ALA A 157 1.34 11.09 3.60
C ALA A 157 2.46 10.48 4.47
N ASP A 158 2.11 9.57 5.37
CA ASP A 158 3.09 8.85 6.21
C ASP A 158 4.03 7.97 5.36
N ILE A 159 3.50 7.27 4.35
CA ILE A 159 4.32 6.46 3.43
C ILE A 159 5.29 7.35 2.65
N ARG A 160 4.80 8.44 2.05
CA ARG A 160 5.65 9.40 1.32
C ARG A 160 6.76 9.97 2.21
N ALA A 161 6.42 10.35 3.46
CA ALA A 161 7.39 10.86 4.41
C ALA A 161 8.45 9.81 4.81
N SER A 162 8.03 8.54 4.94
CA SER A 162 8.92 7.43 5.28
C SER A 162 9.89 7.12 4.13
N ILE A 163 9.38 7.02 2.90
CA ILE A 163 10.19 6.85 1.68
C ILE A 163 11.17 8.02 1.51
N GLY A 164 10.69 9.26 1.63
CA GLY A 164 11.53 10.46 1.49
C GLY A 164 12.63 10.53 2.57
N THR A 165 12.32 10.08 3.79
CA THR A 165 13.31 10.01 4.87
C THR A 165 14.35 8.93 4.61
N SER A 166 13.94 7.73 4.20
CA SER A 166 14.86 6.64 3.84
C SER A 166 15.82 7.06 2.72
N THR A 167 15.27 7.66 1.66
CA THR A 167 16.04 8.16 0.51
C THR A 167 17.11 9.19 0.93
N ARG A 168 16.75 10.12 1.82
CA ARG A 168 17.69 11.12 2.37
C ARG A 168 18.77 10.50 3.25
N ILE A 169 18.45 9.46 4.01
CA ILE A 169 19.44 8.75 4.84
C ILE A 169 20.44 8.01 3.95
N ALA A 170 19.94 7.31 2.92
CA ALA A 170 20.77 6.58 1.98
C ALA A 170 21.72 7.50 1.17
N SER A 171 21.26 8.69 0.76
CA SER A 171 22.10 9.63 0.03
C SER A 171 23.23 10.22 0.89
N LYS A 172 22.95 10.54 2.16
CA LYS A 172 23.98 11.00 3.12
C LYS A 172 25.03 9.92 3.38
N GLN A 173 24.62 8.66 3.53
CA GLN A 173 25.55 7.55 3.70
C GLN A 173 26.46 7.39 2.47
N LYS A 174 25.91 7.39 1.25
CA LYS A 174 26.71 7.34 0.01
C LYS A 174 27.73 8.47 -0.10
N SER A 175 27.37 9.69 0.28
CA SER A 175 28.30 10.83 0.30
C SER A 175 29.46 10.64 1.30
N SER A 176 29.16 10.10 2.48
CA SER A 176 30.17 9.84 3.53
C SER A 176 31.24 8.83 3.10
N TYR A 177 30.89 7.83 2.29
CA TYR A 177 31.85 6.85 1.77
C TYR A 177 32.72 7.42 0.64
N ILE A 178 32.17 8.32 -0.20
CA ILE A 178 32.94 8.97 -1.28
C ILE A 178 33.96 9.97 -0.71
N SER A 179 33.65 10.62 0.41
CA SER A 179 34.59 11.53 1.10
C SER A 179 35.71 10.83 1.87
N HIS A 180 35.71 9.50 1.99
CA HIS A 180 36.74 8.76 2.74
C HIS A 180 37.93 8.30 1.88
N ASP A 181 37.89 8.49 0.55
CA ASP A 181 38.96 8.08 -0.36
C ASP A 181 40.02 9.17 -0.63
N MET A 182 39.92 10.32 0.05
CA MET A 182 40.97 11.35 0.05
C MET A 182 41.29 11.79 1.49
N GLN A 183 42.22 11.04 2.08
CA GLN A 183 43.08 11.39 3.22
C GLN A 183 42.40 11.66 4.58
N THR A 184 42.47 10.67 5.48
CA THR A 184 43.05 10.84 6.83
C THR A 184 43.46 9.49 7.43
N PRO A 185 44.69 9.35 7.98
CA PRO A 185 45.06 8.16 8.74
C PRO A 185 44.34 8.19 10.10
N ILE A 186 43.58 7.12 10.37
CA ILE A 186 42.90 6.87 11.64
C ILE A 186 43.96 6.58 12.70
N PHE A 187 44.21 7.52 13.62
CA PHE A 187 45.00 7.24 14.81
C PHE A 187 44.11 6.51 15.82
N TYR A 188 44.30 5.20 15.94
CA TYR A 188 43.84 4.45 17.10
C TYR A 188 44.74 4.83 18.30
N THR A 189 44.22 5.59 19.25
CA THR A 189 44.89 5.69 20.56
C THR A 189 44.51 4.46 21.38
N ASP A 190 45.43 3.50 21.38
CA ASP A 190 45.54 2.36 22.30
C ASP A 190 45.62 2.90 23.74
N ARG A 191 44.57 2.67 24.54
CA ARG A 191 44.57 2.99 25.98
C ARG A 191 45.20 1.81 26.71
N ARG A 192 46.53 1.80 26.77
CA ARG A 192 47.29 0.91 27.66
C ARG A 192 47.10 1.40 29.09
N GLU A 193 46.28 0.69 29.85
CA GLU A 193 46.31 0.73 31.31
C GLU A 193 47.68 0.19 31.74
N HIS A 194 48.47 1.02 32.42
CA HIS A 194 49.79 0.68 32.93
C HIS A 194 49.62 0.30 34.39
N ASP A 195 49.89 -0.97 34.70
CA ASP A 195 50.04 -1.45 36.08
C ASP A 195 51.14 -0.65 36.79
N HIS A 196 50.80 -0.10 37.96
CA HIS A 196 51.80 0.25 38.95
C HIS A 196 51.28 -0.15 40.34
N ASP A 197 51.84 -1.26 40.84
CA ASP A 197 51.84 -1.65 42.24
C ASP A 197 52.40 -0.52 43.12
N GLU A 198 51.68 -0.16 44.17
CA GLU A 198 52.30 0.22 45.44
C GLU A 198 51.35 -0.10 46.62
N ASN A 199 51.79 -1.05 47.43
CA ASN A 199 51.18 -1.50 48.68
C ASN A 199 50.93 -0.35 49.66
N ASN A 200 49.77 -0.34 50.31
CA ASN A 200 49.71 -0.03 51.74
C ASN A 200 48.48 -0.62 52.41
N ASP A 201 48.75 -1.48 53.40
CA ASP A 201 47.80 -2.13 54.31
C ASP A 201 46.93 -1.11 55.07
N ILE A 202 45.60 -1.30 55.05
CA ILE A 202 44.74 -1.03 56.21
C ILE A 202 43.64 -2.12 56.25
N ASN A 203 43.68 -2.90 57.32
CA ASN A 203 42.67 -3.86 57.76
C ASN A 203 41.32 -3.18 58.04
N ASP A 204 40.19 -3.85 57.77
CA ASP A 204 39.22 -4.25 58.80
C ASP A 204 37.94 -4.85 58.16
N GLU A 205 37.67 -6.10 58.56
CA GLU A 205 36.38 -6.74 58.89
C GLU A 205 35.23 -6.89 57.85
N GLU A 206 34.97 -8.18 57.52
CA GLU A 206 33.67 -8.89 57.54
C GLU A 206 32.51 -8.38 56.63
N LEU A 207 31.84 -9.18 55.78
CA LEU A 207 31.38 -10.56 55.94
C LEU A 207 31.13 -11.24 54.58
N GLU A 208 31.62 -12.48 54.48
CA GLU A 208 31.22 -13.55 53.57
C GLU A 208 29.75 -13.93 53.76
N ILE A 209 29.00 -14.19 52.68
CA ILE A 209 28.07 -15.34 52.63
C ILE A 209 28.15 -15.94 51.23
N GLU A 210 28.80 -17.10 51.17
CA GLU A 210 28.95 -17.94 50.00
C GLU A 210 27.63 -18.56 49.53
N VAL A 211 27.60 -18.76 48.21
CA VAL A 211 26.77 -19.70 47.47
C VAL A 211 26.93 -21.11 48.06
N GLN A 212 25.94 -21.62 48.81
CA GLN A 212 25.74 -23.06 49.03
C GLN A 212 24.47 -23.39 49.84
N ILE A 213 23.27 -23.25 49.24
CA ILE A 213 22.10 -24.09 49.61
C ILE A 213 21.32 -24.40 48.34
N ALA A 214 21.91 -25.23 47.47
CA ALA A 214 21.17 -26.15 46.64
C ALA A 214 21.44 -27.54 47.24
N ASP A 215 20.40 -28.37 47.32
CA ASP A 215 20.33 -29.70 47.94
C ASP A 215 20.12 -29.71 49.46
N MET A 216 18.85 -29.56 49.86
CA MET A 216 18.16 -30.49 50.77
C MET A 216 16.76 -29.95 51.12
N ILE A 217 15.71 -30.49 50.48
CA ILE A 217 14.54 -31.15 51.10
C ILE A 217 13.35 -31.16 50.12
N PHE A 218 13.16 -32.35 49.53
CA PHE A 218 11.92 -33.08 49.22
C PHE A 218 10.78 -32.35 48.47
N ASP A 219 10.47 -32.73 47.23
CA ASP A 219 9.61 -33.88 46.88
C ASP A 219 8.31 -33.92 47.69
N GLU A 220 7.19 -33.51 47.08
CA GLU A 220 6.03 -34.38 46.85
C GLU A 220 4.93 -33.63 46.08
N ASP A 221 4.75 -34.04 44.83
CA ASP A 221 3.49 -33.98 44.10
C ASP A 221 2.39 -34.74 44.86
N HIS A 222 1.16 -34.20 44.91
CA HIS A 222 -0.13 -34.86 44.59
C HIS A 222 -1.28 -34.02 45.18
N GLN A 223 -2.17 -33.47 44.33
CA GLN A 223 -3.53 -33.98 44.09
C GLN A 223 -4.40 -34.14 45.36
N GLU A 224 -5.46 -33.35 45.53
CA GLU A 224 -6.84 -33.75 45.19
C GLU A 224 -7.91 -32.72 45.62
N SER A 225 -8.88 -32.53 44.72
CA SER A 225 -10.32 -32.26 44.88
C SER A 225 -10.90 -31.73 46.21
N GLN A 226 -11.63 -30.60 46.12
CA GLN A 226 -13.12 -30.57 46.10
C GLN A 226 -13.63 -29.22 45.61
#